data_AF-A0A6P4ZKB7-F1
#
_entry.id   AF-A0A6P4ZKB7-F1
#
_cell.length_a   1.000
_cell.length_b   1.000
_cell.length_c   1.000
_cell.angle_alpha   90.00
_cell.angle_beta   90.00
_cell.angle_gamma   90.00
#
_symmetry.space_group_name_H-M   'P 1'
#
loop_
_entity.id
_entity.type
_entity.pdbx_description
1 polymer ?
#
loop_
_entity_poly.entity_id
_entity_poly.type
_entity_poly.pdbx_seq_one_letter_code
_entity_poly.pdbx_strand_id
1 'polypeptide(L)'
;MADEELERPPSTGPFEYRSDDKHVTSGSEFSSMSDSSRRESPGPVFGVNLDERSLLERVDSALNRTAKDKKVKQPSVEEPEKGPPLQKGVYIFPNGDKYDGEYSQSDTGVLERNGVGTHTTKDGVVYTGRWVQDKMSGQGKLVHPSGAVYDGEFYNNTFHGRGKYIWPDGSFYEGNWEENKMEGDGEFIDTEGQTWTGTFRHRAAPGLRFKLNLEI
;
A
#
# COMPACT_ATOMS: atom_id res chain seq x y z
N MET A 1 25.01 24.39 36.83
CA MET A 1 24.44 24.23 35.48
C MET A 1 24.06 22.78 35.41
N ALA A 2 22.76 22.49 35.50
CA ALA A 2 22.25 21.13 35.45
C ALA A 2 22.16 20.76 33.97
N ASP A 3 22.90 19.73 33.56
CA ASP A 3 22.72 19.10 32.27
C ASP A 3 21.31 18.49 32.26
N GLU A 4 20.50 18.97 31.34
CA GLU A 4 19.16 18.48 31.03
C GLU A 4 19.31 17.05 30.48
N GLU A 5 19.25 16.08 31.38
CA GLU A 5 19.24 14.66 31.05
C GLU A 5 17.95 14.41 30.27
N LEU A 6 18.02 14.46 28.93
CA LEU A 6 16.94 13.99 28.07
C LEU A 6 16.62 12.56 28.52
N GLU A 7 15.49 12.40 29.20
CA GLU A 7 14.97 11.09 29.58
C GLU A 7 14.95 10.25 28.32
N ARG A 8 15.83 9.25 28.28
CA ARG A 8 15.90 8.34 27.14
C ARG A 8 14.51 7.72 27.02
N PRO A 9 13.92 7.66 25.81
CA PRO A 9 12.65 6.98 25.63
C PRO A 9 12.77 5.58 26.24
N PRO A 10 11.73 5.06 26.92
CA PRO A 10 11.82 3.82 27.67
C PRO A 10 12.44 2.73 26.79
N SER A 11 13.59 2.19 27.21
CA SER A 11 14.37 1.26 26.38
C SER A 11 13.77 -0.15 26.30
N THR A 12 12.50 -0.32 26.65
CA THR A 12 11.78 -1.59 26.64
C THR A 12 10.27 -1.36 26.41
N GLY A 13 9.90 -1.07 25.17
CA GLY A 13 8.52 -1.02 24.61
C GLY A 13 8.64 -1.16 23.08
N PRO A 14 7.67 -1.78 22.36
CA PRO A 14 7.92 -2.76 21.31
C PRO A 14 8.38 -2.14 19.97
N PHE A 15 9.63 -1.68 19.90
CA PHE A 15 10.30 -1.42 18.61
C PHE A 15 10.56 -2.72 17.82
N GLU A 16 10.34 -3.88 18.45
CA GLU A 16 10.16 -5.13 17.75
C GLU A 16 8.70 -5.32 17.39
N TYR A 17 8.38 -5.13 16.12
CA TYR A 17 7.34 -5.91 15.45
C TYR A 17 7.56 -7.37 15.85
N ARG A 18 6.74 -7.89 16.78
CA ARG A 18 6.91 -9.25 17.27
C ARG A 18 6.72 -10.17 16.08
N SER A 19 7.73 -11.01 15.87
CA SER A 19 7.74 -11.97 14.77
C SER A 19 6.58 -12.98 14.85
N ASP A 20 5.85 -13.00 15.96
CA ASP A 20 4.68 -13.85 16.16
C ASP A 20 3.44 -13.35 15.40
N ASP A 21 3.41 -12.07 14.98
CA ASP A 21 2.39 -11.54 14.04
C ASP A 21 2.68 -11.92 12.58
N LYS A 22 3.77 -12.66 12.29
CA LYS A 22 4.12 -13.11 10.93
C LYS A 22 3.22 -14.22 10.39
N HIS A 23 2.27 -14.74 11.16
CA HIS A 23 1.52 -15.93 10.75
C HIS A 23 0.29 -15.69 9.88
N VAL A 24 -0.10 -14.44 9.57
CA VAL A 24 -1.32 -14.20 8.77
C VAL A 24 -1.10 -13.25 7.57
N THR A 25 0.09 -12.69 7.37
CA THR A 25 0.37 -11.88 6.17
C THR A 25 0.92 -12.69 4.99
N SER A 26 1.41 -13.91 5.22
CA SER A 26 1.76 -14.83 4.14
C SER A 26 0.50 -15.55 3.68
N GLY A 27 0.02 -15.16 2.50
CA GLY A 27 -1.12 -15.76 1.84
C GLY A 27 -1.07 -17.28 1.87
N SER A 28 -2.25 -17.85 2.09
CA SER A 28 -2.57 -19.25 1.80
C SER A 28 -1.94 -19.65 0.47
N GLU A 29 -0.88 -20.47 0.52
CA GLU A 29 -0.25 -21.05 -0.65
C GLU A 29 -1.28 -21.91 -1.40
N PHE A 30 -1.72 -21.43 -2.57
CA PHE A 30 -2.20 -22.30 -3.63
C PHE A 30 -1.44 -22.00 -4.91
N SER A 31 -0.45 -22.84 -5.15
CA SER A 31 0.20 -23.25 -6.40
C SER A 31 -0.04 -22.41 -7.67
N SER A 32 1.02 -21.77 -8.18
CA SER A 32 1.26 -21.72 -9.61
C SER A 32 2.77 -21.76 -9.92
N MET A 33 3.16 -22.81 -10.64
CA MET A 33 4.49 -23.06 -11.19
C MET A 33 4.86 -22.12 -12.35
N SER A 34 6.18 -21.94 -12.53
CA SER A 34 6.93 -21.44 -13.72
C SER A 34 6.79 -19.93 -14.02
N ASP A 35 7.79 -19.18 -14.49
CA ASP A 35 8.93 -19.51 -15.34
C ASP A 35 10.08 -18.47 -15.24
N SER A 36 11.25 -18.98 -15.59
CA SER A 36 12.59 -18.49 -15.91
C SER A 36 12.88 -17.01 -16.25
N SER A 37 13.96 -16.55 -15.60
CA SER A 37 15.03 -15.63 -16.04
C SER A 37 15.19 -15.30 -17.53
N ARG A 38 15.45 -14.02 -17.85
CA ARG A 38 16.68 -13.59 -18.58
C ARG A 38 16.90 -12.07 -18.57
N ARG A 39 18.19 -11.71 -18.55
CA ARG A 39 18.80 -10.38 -18.50
C ARG A 39 18.99 -9.77 -19.91
N GLU A 40 19.08 -8.44 -20.00
CA GLU A 40 20.24 -7.62 -20.47
C GLU A 40 19.84 -6.33 -21.23
N SER A 41 20.40 -5.19 -20.78
CA SER A 41 20.72 -3.96 -21.55
C SER A 41 22.23 -4.03 -21.94
N PRO A 42 22.91 -3.11 -22.70
CA PRO A 42 22.60 -1.69 -23.01
C PRO A 42 23.13 -1.06 -24.37
N GLY A 43 22.74 0.21 -24.63
CA GLY A 43 23.57 1.30 -25.23
C GLY A 43 23.76 1.43 -26.77
N PRO A 44 24.47 2.46 -27.30
CA PRO A 44 24.17 3.92 -27.24
C PRO A 44 24.34 4.72 -28.58
N VAL A 45 23.76 5.94 -28.60
CA VAL A 45 24.20 7.26 -29.15
C VAL A 45 24.67 7.41 -30.61
N PHE A 46 24.09 8.37 -31.36
CA PHE A 46 24.82 9.41 -32.13
C PHE A 46 23.95 10.67 -32.33
N GLY A 47 24.51 11.84 -32.00
CA GLY A 47 23.90 13.14 -32.23
C GLY A 47 24.38 13.78 -33.55
N VAL A 48 23.54 14.63 -34.12
CA VAL A 48 23.93 15.70 -35.05
C VAL A 48 23.14 16.96 -34.72
N ASN A 49 23.87 18.05 -34.43
CA ASN A 49 23.35 19.40 -34.33
C ASN A 49 23.13 19.94 -35.76
N LEU A 50 21.89 20.31 -36.09
CA LEU A 50 21.55 21.14 -37.24
C LEU A 50 20.43 22.11 -36.82
N ASP A 51 20.46 23.30 -37.42
CA ASP A 51 19.89 24.57 -36.98
C ASP A 51 18.36 24.68 -37.00
N GLU A 52 17.75 24.88 -35.84
CA GLU A 52 16.28 24.86 -35.63
C GLU A 52 15.49 26.07 -36.17
N ARG A 53 16.04 26.92 -37.06
CA ARG A 53 15.34 28.16 -37.50
C ARG A 53 15.06 28.30 -38.99
N SER A 54 15.35 27.29 -39.82
CA SER A 54 15.07 27.37 -41.27
C SER A 54 14.10 26.31 -41.81
N LEU A 55 13.75 25.27 -41.04
CA LEU A 55 12.83 24.21 -41.49
C LEU A 55 11.35 24.45 -41.17
N LEU A 56 11.02 25.39 -40.28
CA LEU A 56 9.65 25.60 -39.81
C LEU A 56 8.77 26.46 -40.73
N GLU A 57 9.32 27.17 -41.72
CA GLU A 57 8.50 28.03 -42.61
C GLU A 57 8.19 27.43 -44.00
N ARG A 58 8.69 26.22 -44.31
CA ARG A 58 8.42 25.55 -45.60
C ARG A 58 7.43 24.38 -45.50
N VAL A 59 6.99 24.00 -44.30
CA VAL A 59 6.07 22.87 -44.10
C VAL A 59 4.60 23.30 -44.09
N ASP A 60 4.28 24.53 -43.70
CA ASP A 60 2.88 24.96 -43.51
C ASP A 60 2.12 25.28 -44.81
N SER A 61 2.82 25.47 -45.94
CA SER A 61 2.19 25.78 -47.23
C SER A 61 1.94 24.54 -48.11
N ALA A 62 2.60 23.41 -47.83
CA ALA A 62 2.46 22.19 -48.63
C ALA A 62 1.47 21.16 -48.06
N LEU A 63 1.07 21.26 -46.78
CA LEU A 63 0.14 20.29 -46.17
C LEU A 63 -1.34 20.61 -46.37
N ASN A 64 -1.70 21.84 -46.79
CA ASN A 64 -3.09 22.28 -46.82
C ASN A 64 -3.81 22.17 -48.19
N ARG A 65 -3.25 21.40 -49.14
CA ARG A 65 -3.87 21.18 -50.47
C ARG A 65 -4.26 19.74 -50.78
N THR A 66 -4.06 18.79 -49.86
CA THR A 66 -4.46 17.39 -50.05
C THR A 66 -5.18 16.84 -48.81
N ALA A 67 -6.17 17.58 -48.31
CA ALA A 67 -7.06 17.15 -47.22
C ALA A 67 -8.53 17.30 -47.63
N LYS A 68 -8.89 16.78 -48.81
CA LYS A 68 -10.25 16.35 -49.12
C LYS A 68 -10.16 14.85 -49.41
N ASP A 69 -10.97 14.06 -48.72
CA ASP A 69 -11.14 12.61 -48.88
C ASP A 69 -10.14 11.67 -48.20
N LYS A 70 -9.85 11.87 -46.90
CA LYS A 70 -9.64 10.75 -45.96
C LYS A 70 -10.19 11.12 -44.59
N LYS A 71 -11.38 10.65 -44.26
CA LYS A 71 -11.86 10.57 -42.88
C LYS A 71 -11.03 9.47 -42.19
N VAL A 72 -9.81 9.83 -41.79
CA VAL A 72 -9.01 9.01 -40.90
C VAL A 72 -9.83 8.89 -39.62
N LYS A 73 -10.42 7.71 -39.39
CA LYS A 73 -10.94 7.39 -38.07
C LYS A 73 -9.76 7.57 -37.13
N GLN A 74 -9.88 8.52 -36.21
CA GLN A 74 -9.01 8.56 -35.04
C GLN A 74 -9.01 7.14 -34.46
N PRO A 75 -7.84 6.52 -34.18
CA PRO A 75 -7.84 5.30 -33.40
C PRO A 75 -8.56 5.63 -32.10
N SER A 76 -9.68 4.95 -31.87
CA SER A 76 -10.36 4.97 -30.59
C SER A 76 -9.32 4.63 -29.54
N VAL A 77 -9.05 5.55 -28.63
CA VAL A 77 -8.41 5.20 -27.37
C VAL A 77 -9.40 4.22 -26.73
N GLU A 78 -9.09 2.93 -26.81
CA GLU A 78 -9.83 1.91 -26.08
C GLU A 78 -9.83 2.36 -24.61
N GLU A 79 -11.00 2.63 -24.05
CA GLU A 79 -11.13 2.85 -22.62
C GLU A 79 -10.42 1.69 -21.92
N PRO A 80 -9.62 1.95 -20.86
CA PRO A 80 -8.95 0.88 -20.14
C PRO A 80 -10.00 -0.17 -19.79
N GLU A 81 -9.79 -1.40 -20.27
CA GLU A 81 -10.81 -2.45 -20.18
C GLU A 81 -11.32 -2.54 -18.75
N LYS A 82 -12.60 -2.20 -18.58
CA LYS A 82 -13.26 -2.23 -17.29
C LYS A 82 -13.18 -3.68 -16.80
N GLY A 83 -12.41 -3.92 -15.73
CA GLY A 83 -12.17 -5.26 -15.20
C GLY A 83 -13.47 -6.05 -14.94
N PRO A 84 -13.36 -7.37 -14.71
CA PRO A 84 -14.52 -8.23 -14.55
C PRO A 84 -15.51 -7.67 -13.52
N PRO A 85 -16.82 -7.78 -13.79
CA PRO A 85 -17.83 -7.18 -12.92
C PRO A 85 -17.75 -7.75 -11.51
N LEU A 86 -17.84 -6.86 -10.52
CA LEU A 86 -17.93 -7.25 -9.12
C LEU A 86 -19.29 -7.88 -8.82
N GLN A 87 -19.26 -9.01 -8.13
CA GLN A 87 -20.38 -9.73 -7.54
C GLN A 87 -20.27 -9.61 -6.02
N LYS A 88 -21.35 -9.94 -5.29
CA LYS A 88 -21.37 -9.91 -3.81
C LYS A 88 -21.79 -11.27 -3.27
N GLY A 89 -21.15 -11.70 -2.19
CA GLY A 89 -21.53 -12.95 -1.55
C GLY A 89 -20.64 -13.32 -0.37
N VAL A 90 -20.98 -14.47 0.20
CA VAL A 90 -20.26 -15.08 1.32
C VAL A 90 -19.56 -16.34 0.81
N TYR A 91 -18.28 -16.45 1.10
CA TYR A 91 -17.45 -17.58 0.74
C TYR A 91 -16.79 -18.18 1.99
N ILE A 92 -16.78 -19.51 2.10
CA ILE A 92 -16.04 -20.23 3.14
C ILE A 92 -14.91 -20.97 2.43
N PHE A 93 -13.69 -20.62 2.77
CA PHE A 93 -12.50 -21.22 2.20
C PHE A 93 -12.29 -22.65 2.74
N PRO A 94 -11.60 -23.53 2.00
CA PRO A 94 -11.25 -24.86 2.49
C PRO A 94 -10.44 -24.86 3.80
N ASN A 95 -9.70 -23.78 4.09
CA ASN A 95 -8.96 -23.61 5.34
C ASN A 95 -9.84 -23.23 6.54
N GLY A 96 -11.16 -23.02 6.35
CA GLY A 96 -12.12 -22.61 7.36
C GLY A 96 -12.32 -21.10 7.47
N ASP A 97 -11.56 -20.29 6.73
CA ASP A 97 -11.75 -18.84 6.72
C ASP A 97 -13.08 -18.48 6.06
N LYS A 98 -13.65 -17.35 6.47
CA LYS A 98 -14.88 -16.79 5.91
C LYS A 98 -14.59 -15.44 5.27
N TYR A 99 -15.11 -15.24 4.07
CA TYR A 99 -15.18 -13.94 3.41
C TYR A 99 -16.63 -13.54 3.18
N ASP A 100 -16.93 -12.26 3.42
CA ASP A 100 -18.21 -11.62 3.14
C ASP A 100 -17.93 -10.29 2.44
N GLY A 101 -18.19 -10.21 1.14
CA GLY A 101 -17.84 -9.02 0.37
C GLY A 101 -17.97 -9.15 -1.13
N GLU A 102 -17.31 -8.21 -1.81
CA GLU A 102 -17.23 -8.13 -3.25
C GLU A 102 -16.15 -9.07 -3.81
N TYR A 103 -16.44 -9.71 -4.94
CA TYR A 103 -15.49 -10.56 -5.64
C TYR A 103 -15.69 -10.44 -7.14
N SER A 104 -14.65 -10.67 -7.92
CA SER A 104 -14.75 -10.85 -9.36
C SER A 104 -14.45 -12.29 -9.73
N GLN A 105 -14.92 -12.69 -10.91
CA GLN A 105 -14.52 -13.95 -11.52
C GLN A 105 -13.56 -13.65 -12.67
N SER A 106 -12.41 -14.31 -12.71
CA SER A 106 -11.49 -14.24 -13.85
C SER A 106 -12.02 -15.06 -15.03
N ASP A 107 -11.43 -14.87 -16.22
CA ASP A 107 -11.83 -15.60 -17.43
C ASP A 107 -11.66 -17.13 -17.30
N THR A 108 -10.81 -17.60 -16.38
CA THR A 108 -10.62 -19.02 -16.09
C THR A 108 -11.61 -19.56 -15.06
N GLY A 109 -12.56 -18.73 -14.60
CA GLY A 109 -13.60 -19.09 -13.64
C GLY A 109 -13.18 -18.98 -12.17
N VAL A 110 -11.97 -18.50 -11.88
CA VAL A 110 -11.46 -18.34 -10.51
C VAL A 110 -12.11 -17.13 -9.85
N LEU A 111 -12.63 -17.30 -8.64
CA LEU A 111 -13.17 -16.21 -7.83
C LEU A 111 -12.03 -15.55 -7.06
N GLU A 112 -11.95 -14.22 -7.15
CA GLU A 112 -10.95 -13.40 -6.47
C GLU A 112 -11.64 -12.31 -5.65
N ARG A 113 -11.22 -12.12 -4.40
CA ARG A 113 -11.70 -10.99 -3.58
C ARG A 113 -11.28 -9.68 -4.23
N ASN A 114 -12.25 -8.82 -4.50
CA ASN A 114 -12.07 -7.55 -5.19
C ASN A 114 -13.15 -6.56 -4.76
N GLY A 115 -12.81 -5.30 -4.51
CA GLY A 115 -13.77 -4.32 -3.99
C GLY A 115 -13.76 -4.28 -2.46
N VAL A 116 -14.89 -4.11 -1.81
CA VAL A 116 -14.96 -4.06 -0.32
C VAL A 116 -15.42 -5.39 0.27
N GLY A 117 -14.80 -5.80 1.39
CA GLY A 117 -15.24 -7.01 2.08
C GLY A 117 -14.53 -7.26 3.42
N THR A 118 -15.07 -8.24 4.14
CA THR A 118 -14.59 -8.70 5.43
C THR A 118 -14.06 -10.11 5.30
N HIS A 119 -12.79 -10.34 5.66
CA HIS A 119 -12.19 -11.67 5.81
C HIS A 119 -12.01 -11.98 7.28
N THR A 120 -12.51 -13.13 7.74
CA THR A 120 -12.34 -13.65 9.09
C THR A 120 -11.59 -14.96 8.98
N THR A 121 -10.39 -15.02 9.55
CA THR A 121 -9.64 -16.28 9.59
C THR A 121 -10.24 -17.23 10.62
N LYS A 122 -9.98 -18.54 10.48
CA LYS A 122 -10.36 -19.54 11.50
C LYS A 122 -9.80 -19.23 12.90
N ASP A 123 -8.67 -18.51 12.95
CA ASP A 123 -7.97 -18.14 14.19
C ASP A 123 -8.52 -16.82 14.77
N GLY A 124 -9.50 -16.19 14.12
CA GLY A 124 -10.21 -15.01 14.62
C GLY A 124 -9.61 -13.66 14.21
N VAL A 125 -8.62 -13.64 13.31
CA VAL A 125 -8.14 -12.38 12.71
C VAL A 125 -9.19 -11.87 11.74
N VAL A 126 -9.55 -10.58 11.86
CA VAL A 126 -10.57 -9.95 11.03
C VAL A 126 -9.97 -8.80 10.25
N TYR A 127 -10.02 -8.87 8.93
CA TYR A 127 -9.77 -7.72 8.06
C TYR A 127 -11.09 -7.21 7.49
N THR A 128 -11.33 -5.91 7.57
CA THR A 128 -12.44 -5.21 6.88
C THR A 128 -11.86 -4.09 6.04
N GLY A 129 -12.03 -4.14 4.72
CA GLY A 129 -11.47 -3.11 3.87
C GLY A 129 -11.52 -3.43 2.40
N ARG A 130 -10.67 -2.74 1.64
CA ARG A 130 -10.58 -2.91 0.19
C ARG A 130 -9.64 -4.06 -0.20
N TRP A 131 -10.07 -4.79 -1.22
CA TRP A 131 -9.39 -5.91 -1.83
C TRP A 131 -9.14 -5.62 -3.32
N VAL A 132 -7.97 -6.01 -3.79
CA VAL A 132 -7.61 -6.03 -5.21
C VAL A 132 -6.88 -7.35 -5.47
N GLN A 133 -7.47 -8.20 -6.31
CA GLN A 133 -6.90 -9.49 -6.72
C GLN A 133 -6.40 -10.30 -5.52
N ASP A 134 -7.30 -10.55 -4.56
CA ASP A 134 -7.03 -11.27 -3.31
C ASP A 134 -6.03 -10.62 -2.34
N LYS A 135 -5.65 -9.35 -2.57
CA LYS A 135 -4.77 -8.61 -1.68
C LYS A 135 -5.48 -7.45 -1.00
N MET A 136 -5.29 -7.32 0.31
CA MET A 136 -5.67 -6.12 1.08
C MET A 136 -4.95 -4.92 0.46
N SER A 137 -5.71 -3.93 0.00
CA SER A 137 -5.21 -2.79 -0.78
C SER A 137 -6.12 -1.58 -0.62
N GLY A 138 -5.56 -0.40 -0.34
CA GLY A 138 -6.32 0.80 0.02
C GLY A 138 -6.71 0.81 1.50
N GLN A 139 -7.77 1.54 1.85
CA GLN A 139 -8.19 1.69 3.25
C GLN A 139 -8.75 0.38 3.82
N GLY A 140 -8.38 0.06 5.06
CA GLY A 140 -8.91 -1.08 5.80
C GLY A 140 -8.55 -1.07 7.28
N LYS A 141 -9.16 -2.01 8.00
CA LYS A 141 -8.92 -2.27 9.43
C LYS A 141 -8.63 -3.75 9.63
N LEU A 142 -7.51 -4.06 10.28
CA LEU A 142 -7.11 -5.41 10.67
C LEU A 142 -7.15 -5.52 12.20
N VAL A 143 -7.90 -6.49 12.72
CA VAL A 143 -8.09 -6.74 14.14
C VAL A 143 -7.58 -8.14 14.46
N HIS A 144 -6.63 -8.22 15.38
CA HIS A 144 -6.12 -9.48 15.89
C HIS A 144 -6.87 -9.90 17.17
N PRO A 145 -7.04 -11.20 17.43
CA PRO A 145 -7.57 -11.72 18.70
C PRO A 145 -6.77 -11.27 19.93
N SER A 146 -5.49 -10.92 19.75
CA SER A 146 -4.63 -10.36 20.81
C SER A 146 -5.09 -8.99 21.31
N GLY A 147 -5.98 -8.31 20.58
CA GLY A 147 -6.37 -6.93 20.81
C GLY A 147 -5.57 -5.92 19.98
N ALA A 148 -4.54 -6.36 19.25
CA ALA A 148 -3.83 -5.48 18.33
C ALA A 148 -4.74 -5.06 17.16
N VAL A 149 -4.69 -3.78 16.78
CA VAL A 149 -5.51 -3.22 15.71
C VAL A 149 -4.65 -2.34 14.81
N TYR A 150 -4.74 -2.55 13.50
CA TYR A 150 -4.30 -1.58 12.51
C TYR A 150 -5.49 -0.97 11.79
N ASP A 151 -5.52 0.35 11.63
CA ASP A 151 -6.51 1.08 10.86
C ASP A 151 -5.78 2.08 9.95
N GLY A 152 -5.85 1.88 8.65
CA GLY A 152 -5.13 2.71 7.70
C GLY A 152 -5.03 2.11 6.31
N GLU A 153 -4.04 2.59 5.57
CA GLU A 153 -3.78 2.16 4.21
C GLU A 153 -3.05 0.81 4.15
N PHE A 154 -3.41 0.02 3.15
CA PHE A 154 -2.79 -1.25 2.79
C PHE A 154 -2.28 -1.20 1.36
N TYR A 155 -1.19 -1.88 1.10
CA TYR A 155 -0.72 -2.18 -0.25
C TYR A 155 -0.19 -3.61 -0.30
N ASN A 156 -0.76 -4.45 -1.16
CA ASN A 156 -0.35 -5.84 -1.34
C ASN A 156 -0.21 -6.62 0.00
N ASN A 157 -1.24 -6.60 0.84
CA ASN A 157 -1.28 -7.26 2.16
C ASN A 157 -0.35 -6.67 3.23
N THR A 158 0.26 -5.52 2.99
CA THR A 158 1.11 -4.84 3.98
C THR A 158 0.53 -3.50 4.40
N PHE A 159 0.75 -3.08 5.64
CA PHE A 159 0.50 -1.72 6.08
C PHE A 159 1.38 -0.77 5.26
N HIS A 160 0.75 0.26 4.72
CA HIS A 160 1.38 1.23 3.85
C HIS A 160 0.73 2.61 4.07
N GLY A 161 1.30 3.70 3.55
CA GLY A 161 0.67 5.01 3.61
C GLY A 161 0.42 5.50 5.04
N ARG A 162 -0.68 6.21 5.29
CA ARG A 162 -1.06 6.66 6.64
C ARG A 162 -1.83 5.56 7.38
N GLY A 163 -1.51 5.37 8.66
CA GLY A 163 -2.24 4.42 9.49
C GLY A 163 -1.96 4.57 10.98
N LYS A 164 -2.88 4.01 11.78
CA LYS A 164 -2.81 3.91 13.23
C LYS A 164 -2.70 2.45 13.63
N TYR A 165 -1.67 2.10 14.39
CA TYR A 165 -1.52 0.79 15.01
C TYR A 165 -1.67 0.93 16.52
N ILE A 166 -2.58 0.16 17.11
CA ILE A 166 -2.83 0.06 18.54
C ILE A 166 -2.31 -1.29 18.99
N TRP A 167 -1.37 -1.28 19.94
CA TRP A 167 -0.85 -2.49 20.57
C TRP A 167 -1.82 -3.04 21.62
N PRO A 168 -1.72 -4.32 21.99
CA PRO A 168 -2.58 -4.93 23.02
C PRO A 168 -2.53 -4.24 24.39
N ASP A 169 -1.43 -3.55 24.72
CA ASP A 169 -1.27 -2.79 25.96
C ASP A 169 -1.96 -1.42 25.93
N GLY A 170 -2.54 -1.03 24.79
CA GLY A 170 -3.23 0.24 24.59
C GLY A 170 -2.33 1.38 24.11
N SER A 171 -1.01 1.19 24.08
CA SER A 171 -0.11 2.13 23.40
C SER A 171 -0.44 2.16 21.90
N PHE A 172 -0.14 3.27 21.22
CA PHE A 172 -0.38 3.35 19.78
C PHE A 172 0.59 4.27 19.05
N TYR A 173 0.73 4.01 17.76
CA TYR A 173 1.45 4.85 16.81
C TYR A 173 0.50 5.28 15.71
N GLU A 174 0.57 6.56 15.35
CA GLU A 174 -0.15 7.13 14.22
C GLU A 174 0.84 7.90 13.34
N GLY A 175 1.01 7.44 12.10
CA GLY A 175 2.05 7.97 11.21
C GLY A 175 2.07 7.31 9.85
N ASN A 176 3.20 7.39 9.15
CA ASN A 176 3.35 6.68 7.88
C ASN A 176 3.92 5.27 8.07
N TRP A 177 3.55 4.41 7.13
CA TRP A 177 3.90 3.00 7.10
C TRP A 177 4.47 2.65 5.73
N GLU A 178 5.50 1.81 5.73
CA GLU A 178 6.07 1.21 4.53
C GLU A 178 6.36 -0.28 4.80
N GLU A 179 5.64 -1.16 4.10
CA GLU A 179 5.80 -2.62 4.20
C GLU A 179 5.77 -3.14 5.65
N ASN A 180 4.72 -2.76 6.40
CA ASN A 180 4.53 -3.10 7.82
C ASN A 180 5.50 -2.42 8.80
N LYS A 181 6.30 -1.45 8.36
CA LYS A 181 7.24 -0.71 9.23
C LYS A 181 6.79 0.74 9.37
N MET A 182 6.92 1.28 10.58
CA MET A 182 6.77 2.71 10.82
C MET A 182 7.86 3.48 10.06
N GLU A 183 7.47 4.51 9.32
CA GLU A 183 8.36 5.30 8.46
C GLU A 183 7.92 6.78 8.41
N GLY A 184 8.88 7.70 8.32
CA GLY A 184 8.61 9.14 8.26
C GLY A 184 8.00 9.69 9.55
N ASP A 185 7.24 10.78 9.43
CA ASP A 185 6.73 11.50 10.60
C ASP A 185 5.50 10.82 11.23
N GLY A 186 5.52 10.73 12.56
CA GLY A 186 4.43 10.16 13.34
C GLY A 186 4.39 10.61 14.80
N GLU A 187 3.34 10.16 15.48
CA GLU A 187 3.10 10.35 16.91
C GLU A 187 2.97 8.97 17.56
N PHE A 188 3.72 8.73 18.63
CA PHE A 188 3.61 7.55 19.48
C PHE A 188 3.09 7.98 20.85
N ILE A 189 2.07 7.28 21.33
CA ILE A 189 1.51 7.47 22.67
C ILE A 189 1.69 6.16 23.44
N ASP A 190 2.41 6.25 24.56
CA ASP A 190 2.64 5.09 25.42
C ASP A 190 1.44 4.77 26.32
N THR A 191 1.58 3.72 27.13
CA THR A 191 0.52 3.24 28.04
C THR A 191 0.18 4.23 29.16
N GLU A 192 1.06 5.21 29.42
CA GLU A 192 0.84 6.26 30.41
C GLU A 192 0.22 7.53 29.79
N GLY A 193 -0.01 7.53 28.47
CA GLY A 193 -0.54 8.67 27.73
C GLY A 193 0.52 9.70 27.35
N GLN A 194 1.80 9.40 27.56
CA GLN A 194 2.88 10.28 27.17
C GLN A 194 3.05 10.29 25.66
N THR A 195 3.21 11.48 25.09
CA THR A 195 3.22 11.66 23.63
C THR A 195 4.62 11.96 23.12
N TRP A 196 5.06 11.20 22.13
CA TRP A 196 6.36 11.30 21.47
C TRP A 196 6.16 11.58 19.98
N THR A 197 6.77 12.65 19.47
CA THR A 197 6.63 13.05 18.05
C THR A 197 7.97 13.11 17.36
N GLY A 198 8.02 12.76 16.09
CA GLY A 198 9.23 12.90 15.28
C GLY A 198 9.25 11.93 14.10
N THR A 199 10.45 11.74 13.55
CA THR A 199 10.66 10.87 12.39
C THR A 199 11.04 9.46 12.84
N PHE A 200 10.27 8.48 12.38
CA PHE A 200 10.46 7.06 12.60
C PHE A 200 11.12 6.44 11.37
N ARG A 201 12.07 5.53 11.59
CA ARG A 201 12.78 4.77 10.55
C ARG A 201 12.94 3.34 11.00
N HIS A 202 11.92 2.52 10.75
CA HIS A 202 11.87 1.10 11.07
C HIS A 202 12.17 0.76 12.56
N ARG A 203 13.45 0.66 12.93
CA ARG A 203 13.94 0.33 14.29
C ARG A 203 14.50 1.52 15.07
N ALA A 204 14.60 2.68 14.44
CA ALA A 204 15.14 3.89 15.08
C ALA A 204 14.12 5.02 14.98
N ALA A 205 14.04 5.83 16.02
CA ALA A 205 13.25 7.06 16.02
C ALA A 205 14.19 8.23 16.40
N PRO A 206 15.08 8.64 15.48
CA PRO A 206 16.05 9.69 15.77
C PRO A 206 15.35 11.03 15.99
N GLY A 207 15.66 11.68 17.11
CA GLY A 207 15.17 13.03 17.39
C GLY A 207 13.69 13.09 17.78
N LEU A 208 13.13 12.03 18.37
CA LEU A 208 11.82 12.11 19.02
C LEU A 208 11.82 13.21 20.07
N ARG A 209 10.72 13.96 20.10
CA ARG A 209 10.47 15.02 21.07
C ARG A 209 9.29 14.61 21.94
N PHE A 210 9.54 14.60 23.24
CA PHE A 210 8.50 14.48 24.24
C PHE A 210 7.60 15.73 24.19
N LYS A 211 6.29 15.52 24.10
CA LYS A 211 5.30 16.59 24.10
C LYS A 211 4.70 16.68 25.50
N LEU A 212 5.11 17.71 26.24
CA LEU A 212 4.57 18.07 27.54
C LEU A 212 3.10 18.50 27.38
N ASN A 213 2.17 17.63 27.79
CA ASN A 213 0.78 17.99 27.95
C ASN A 213 0.63 18.72 29.30
N LEU A 214 0.92 20.03 29.31
CA LEU A 214 0.62 20.88 30.47
C LEU A 214 -0.88 21.20 30.45
N GLU A 215 -1.67 20.51 31.28
CA GLU A 215 -3.00 20.99 31.63
C GLU A 215 -2.83 22.24 32.51
N ILE A 216 -3.31 23.40 32.02
CA ILE A 216 -3.32 24.69 32.74
C ILE A 216 -4.70 24.89 33.37
#